data_AF-A0A8H6T7Y4-F1
#
_entry.id   AF-A0A8H6T7Y4-F1
#
_cell.length_a   1.000
_cell.length_b   1.000
_cell.length_c   1.000
_cell.angle_alpha   90.00
_cell.angle_beta   90.00
_cell.angle_gamma   90.00
#
_symmetry.space_group_name_H-M   'P 1'
#
loop_
_entity.id
_entity.type
_entity.pdbx_description
1 polymer ?
#
loop_
_entity_poly.entity_id
_entity_poly.type
_entity_poly.pdbx_seq_one_letter_code
_entity_poly.pdbx_strand_id
1 'polypeptide(L)'
;MSVPPLPRIEGDYNILLELFTHSSLKDGSESEEYGDMDRLVQLGSAYLTQALTWHYFAKRPMLSADQISVEIANCMSPARMREWCITWNLKSKFRAAPGACDILEAPHEMQRFVDGYVGAMYLRNPLNQVQHWISSLIEPDAPQPLEPPPPVPPGGPPMQYALPAPRIAAPPVPAPYNAMVPQSPSALPAITLQKIHETATKHGTSISYDAQHMGGPAHAPVWRVVAKIDGVDCGDATAPSQKAAKEEAARKAFVFKGWRV
;
A
#
# COMPACT_ATOMS: atom_id res chain seq x y z
N MET A 1 1.54 27.90 12.23
CA MET A 1 1.55 26.90 11.13
C MET A 1 0.31 26.03 11.30
N SER A 2 -0.30 25.53 10.22
CA SER A 2 -1.49 24.66 10.34
C SER A 2 -1.03 23.21 10.47
N VAL A 3 -1.00 22.69 11.70
CA VAL A 3 -0.75 21.26 11.96
C VAL A 3 -1.98 20.47 11.46
N PRO A 4 -1.81 19.41 10.65
CA PRO A 4 -2.94 18.60 10.22
C PRO A 4 -3.65 17.95 11.43
N PRO A 5 -4.97 17.73 11.38
CA PRO A 5 -5.67 17.00 12.43
C PRO A 5 -5.15 15.56 12.55
N LEU A 6 -5.33 14.96 13.72
CA LEU A 6 -5.05 13.53 13.93
C LEU A 6 -5.92 12.69 12.98
N PRO A 7 -5.34 11.82 12.15
CA PRO A 7 -6.08 10.96 11.24
C PRO A 7 -6.89 9.93 12.02
N ARG A 8 -8.04 9.55 11.47
CA ARG A 8 -8.85 8.48 12.04
C ARG A 8 -8.12 7.15 11.88
N ILE A 9 -7.87 6.47 12.99
CA ILE A 9 -7.46 5.07 13.00
C ILE A 9 -8.71 4.23 12.72
N GLU A 10 -8.67 3.37 11.70
CA GLU A 10 -9.85 2.58 11.29
C GLU A 10 -10.07 1.32 12.16
N GLY A 11 -11.32 0.85 12.18
CA GLY A 11 -11.68 -0.49 12.62
C GLY A 11 -11.76 -0.77 14.13
N ASP A 12 -11.07 -0.01 14.98
CA ASP A 12 -10.86 -0.41 16.37
C ASP A 12 -10.96 0.75 17.38
N TYR A 13 -11.84 0.60 18.38
CA TYR A 13 -11.99 1.56 19.48
C TYR A 13 -11.02 1.25 20.65
N ASN A 14 -10.57 0.00 20.77
CA ASN A 14 -9.68 -0.44 21.85
C ASN A 14 -8.29 0.14 21.66
N ILE A 15 -7.76 0.16 20.44
CA ILE A 15 -6.47 0.80 20.14
C ILE A 15 -6.50 2.31 20.45
N LEU A 16 -7.62 3.00 20.19
CA LEU A 16 -7.79 4.40 20.59
C LEU A 16 -7.87 4.55 22.11
N LEU A 17 -8.60 3.67 22.80
CA LEU A 17 -8.65 3.68 24.27
C LEU A 17 -7.26 3.44 24.87
N GLU A 18 -6.46 2.53 24.30
CA GLU A 18 -5.08 2.22 24.70
C GLU A 18 -4.13 3.40 24.53
N LEU A 19 -4.24 4.12 23.39
CA LEU A 19 -3.45 5.32 23.08
C LEU A 19 -3.77 6.52 23.98
N PHE A 20 -5.04 6.69 24.36
CA PHE A 20 -5.51 7.83 25.16
C PHE A 20 -5.65 7.50 26.66
N THR A 21 -5.14 6.36 27.13
CA THR A 21 -5.16 5.97 28.55
C THR A 21 -3.73 5.85 29.09
N HIS A 22 -3.46 6.55 30.19
CA HIS A 22 -2.18 6.53 30.87
C HIS A 22 -1.89 5.17 31.52
N SER A 23 -0.61 4.79 31.61
CA SER A 23 -0.16 3.55 32.26
C SER A 23 -0.66 3.41 33.70
N SER A 24 -0.85 4.51 34.43
CA SER A 24 -1.40 4.51 35.80
C SER A 24 -2.87 4.09 35.93
N LEU A 25 -3.58 3.87 34.81
CA LEU A 25 -4.94 3.32 34.77
C LEU A 25 -5.01 1.94 34.09
N LYS A 26 -3.89 1.38 33.61
CA LYS A 26 -3.85 0.08 32.95
C LYS A 26 -3.74 -1.04 33.97
N ASP A 27 -4.49 -2.11 33.77
CA ASP A 27 -4.53 -3.31 34.62
C ASP A 27 -3.50 -4.37 34.22
N GLY A 28 -2.78 -4.14 33.11
CA GLY A 28 -1.83 -5.08 32.53
C GLY A 28 -2.42 -6.04 31.51
N SER A 29 -3.69 -5.87 31.10
CA SER A 29 -4.26 -6.61 29.98
C SER A 29 -3.64 -6.18 28.65
N GLU A 30 -3.19 -7.15 27.86
CA GLU A 30 -2.68 -6.93 26.49
C GLU A 30 -3.74 -7.27 25.43
N SER A 31 -3.65 -6.65 24.25
CA SER A 31 -4.44 -7.02 23.07
C SER A 31 -3.84 -8.25 22.39
N GLU A 32 -4.64 -9.26 22.06
CA GLU A 32 -4.19 -10.41 21.26
C GLU A 32 -3.69 -10.00 19.87
N GLU A 33 -4.17 -8.87 19.33
CA GLU A 33 -3.85 -8.41 17.97
C GLU A 33 -2.56 -7.58 17.91
N TYR A 34 -2.38 -6.64 18.84
CA TYR A 34 -1.26 -5.69 18.81
C TYR A 34 -0.37 -5.70 20.07
N GLY A 35 -0.77 -6.42 21.13
CA GLY A 35 -0.12 -6.40 22.44
C GLY A 35 -0.44 -5.13 23.22
N ASP A 36 0.60 -4.39 23.57
CA ASP A 36 0.56 -3.22 24.43
C ASP A 36 0.94 -1.91 23.69
N MET A 37 0.88 -0.80 24.42
CA MET A 37 1.38 0.49 23.97
C MET A 37 2.87 0.46 23.58
N ASP A 38 3.72 -0.29 24.29
CA ASP A 38 5.17 -0.30 24.01
C ASP A 38 5.50 -0.94 22.65
N ARG A 39 4.77 -1.98 22.25
CA ARG A 39 4.86 -2.54 20.88
C ARG A 39 4.39 -1.56 19.81
N LEU A 40 3.32 -0.81 20.06
CA LEU A 40 2.86 0.23 19.13
C LEU A 40 3.88 1.37 19.02
N VAL A 41 4.48 1.80 20.14
CA VAL A 41 5.56 2.79 20.18
C VAL A 41 6.76 2.32 19.37
N GLN A 42 7.22 1.08 19.58
CA GLN A 42 8.38 0.53 18.86
C GLN A 42 8.13 0.44 17.35
N LEU A 43 6.91 0.05 16.93
CA LEU A 43 6.51 0.00 15.53
C LEU A 43 6.46 1.40 14.91
N GLY A 44 5.79 2.34 15.58
CA GLY A 44 5.59 3.68 15.06
C GLY A 44 6.84 4.55 15.06
N SER A 45 7.74 4.40 16.03
CA SER A 45 9.03 5.11 16.06
C SER A 45 9.93 4.71 14.88
N ALA A 46 9.97 3.41 14.57
CA ALA A 46 10.66 2.88 13.40
C ALA A 46 10.04 3.38 12.08
N TYR A 47 8.70 3.33 11.97
CA TYR A 47 8.01 3.81 10.76
C TYR A 47 8.07 5.33 10.59
N LEU A 48 7.98 6.12 11.66
CA LEU A 48 8.14 7.57 11.63
C LEU A 48 9.53 7.94 11.10
N THR A 49 10.58 7.28 11.62
CA THR A 49 11.96 7.48 11.13
C THR A 49 12.07 7.14 9.64
N GLN A 50 11.46 6.03 9.18
CA GLN A 50 11.42 5.66 7.76
C GLN A 50 10.69 6.71 6.92
N ALA A 51 9.52 7.17 7.36
CA ALA A 51 8.67 8.10 6.63
C ALA A 51 9.31 9.50 6.51
N LEU A 52 9.96 9.98 7.58
CA LEU A 52 10.78 11.19 7.58
C LEU A 52 11.98 11.04 6.62
N THR A 53 12.71 9.92 6.70
CA THR A 53 13.84 9.62 5.80
C THR A 53 13.42 9.66 4.33
N TRP A 54 12.30 9.02 3.97
CA TRP A 54 11.76 9.04 2.61
C TRP A 54 11.36 10.45 2.17
N HIS A 55 10.69 11.22 3.03
CA HIS A 55 10.26 12.58 2.76
C HIS A 55 11.45 13.49 2.40
N TYR A 56 12.48 13.52 3.24
CA TYR A 56 13.66 14.35 3.03
C TYR A 56 14.56 13.85 1.88
N PHE A 57 14.60 12.54 1.61
CA PHE A 57 15.27 11.97 0.43
C PHE A 57 14.57 12.34 -0.90
N ALA A 58 13.24 12.38 -0.91
CA ALA A 58 12.45 12.76 -2.07
C ALA A 58 12.52 14.27 -2.38
N LYS A 59 12.83 15.11 -1.39
CA LYS A 59 12.89 16.57 -1.48
C LYS A 59 13.86 17.07 -2.56
N ARG A 60 13.53 18.20 -3.19
CA ARG A 60 14.37 18.87 -4.20
C ARG A 60 14.56 20.35 -3.82
N PRO A 61 15.78 20.91 -3.86
CA PRO A 61 17.06 20.28 -4.23
C PRO A 61 17.43 19.11 -3.30
N MET A 62 18.24 18.17 -3.80
CA MET A 62 18.62 16.97 -3.06
C MET A 62 19.42 17.34 -1.81
N LEU A 63 19.03 16.77 -0.67
CA LEU A 63 19.76 16.87 0.59
C LEU A 63 20.85 15.79 0.67
N SER A 64 21.96 16.09 1.36
CA SER A 64 22.96 15.08 1.74
C SER A 64 22.43 14.17 2.87
N ALA A 65 23.10 13.03 3.10
CA ALA A 65 22.74 12.13 4.19
C ALA A 65 22.82 12.81 5.58
N ASP A 66 23.83 13.67 5.80
CA ASP A 66 23.94 14.46 7.03
C ASP A 66 22.80 15.48 7.16
N GLN A 67 22.43 16.16 6.07
CA GLN A 67 21.31 17.10 6.06
C GLN A 67 19.98 16.41 6.35
N ILE A 68 19.73 15.23 5.76
CA ILE A 68 18.56 14.39 6.08
C ILE A 68 18.53 14.03 7.57
N SER A 69 19.69 13.63 8.13
CA SER A 69 19.80 13.26 9.55
C SER A 69 19.54 14.44 10.49
N VAL A 70 20.04 15.64 10.17
CA VAL A 70 19.79 16.88 10.91
C VAL A 70 18.31 17.27 10.83
N GLU A 71 17.70 17.19 9.66
CA GLU A 71 16.29 17.51 9.46
C GLU A 71 15.35 16.56 10.22
N ILE A 72 15.64 15.25 10.25
CA ILE A 72 14.93 14.26 11.07
C ILE A 72 15.04 14.63 12.56
N ALA A 73 16.25 14.94 13.05
CA ALA A 73 16.48 15.32 14.45
C ALA A 73 15.76 16.63 14.84
N ASN A 74 15.71 17.61 13.93
CA ASN A 74 14.95 18.86 14.11
C ASN A 74 13.44 18.57 14.19
N CYS A 75 12.92 17.71 13.31
CA CYS A 75 11.51 17.33 13.27
C CYS A 75 11.08 16.56 14.53
N MET A 76 11.91 15.63 15.02
CA MET A 76 11.64 14.83 16.23
C MET A 76 12.01 15.55 17.53
N SER A 77 12.30 16.86 17.48
CA SER A 77 12.71 17.62 18.66
C SER A 77 11.58 17.75 19.71
N PRO A 78 11.90 17.79 21.02
CA PRO A 78 10.91 17.99 22.09
C PRO A 78 10.05 19.25 21.95
N ALA A 79 10.55 20.27 21.25
CA ALA A 79 9.80 21.49 20.97
C ALA A 79 8.68 21.26 19.93
N ARG A 80 9.00 20.57 18.83
CA ARG A 80 8.02 20.17 17.80
C ARG A 80 6.97 19.21 18.35
N MET A 81 7.40 18.20 19.10
CA MET A 81 6.48 17.23 19.70
C MET A 81 5.43 17.92 20.60
N ARG A 82 5.87 18.90 21.40
CA ARG A 82 5.00 19.74 22.23
C ARG A 82 4.05 20.61 21.41
N GLU A 83 4.53 21.24 20.34
CA GLU A 83 3.70 22.05 19.42
C GLU A 83 2.53 21.23 18.85
N TRP A 84 2.80 20.01 18.38
CA TRP A 84 1.77 19.10 17.86
C TRP A 84 0.79 18.65 18.96
N CYS A 85 1.29 18.22 20.12
CA CYS A 85 0.46 17.75 21.23
C CYS A 85 -0.49 18.84 21.78
N ILE A 86 -0.02 20.09 21.84
CA ILE A 86 -0.86 21.26 22.17
C ILE A 86 -1.92 21.47 21.09
N THR A 87 -1.53 21.47 19.81
CA THR A 87 -2.44 21.76 18.70
C THR A 87 -3.56 20.72 18.57
N TRP A 88 -3.29 19.45 18.86
CA TRP A 88 -4.29 18.38 18.89
C TRP A 88 -5.14 18.35 20.18
N ASN A 89 -4.87 19.24 21.14
CA ASN A 89 -5.53 19.36 22.43
C ASN A 89 -5.54 18.03 23.22
N LEU A 90 -4.41 17.32 23.26
CA LEU A 90 -4.32 15.98 23.86
C LEU A 90 -4.66 15.95 25.36
N LYS A 91 -4.29 16.99 26.12
CA LYS A 91 -4.54 17.09 27.57
C LYS A 91 -6.04 16.98 27.92
N SER A 92 -6.94 17.37 27.00
CA SER A 92 -8.40 17.23 27.16
C SER A 92 -8.97 15.84 26.81
N LYS A 93 -8.22 15.03 26.06
CA LYS A 93 -8.64 13.72 25.53
C LYS A 93 -8.11 12.55 26.36
N PHE A 94 -7.02 12.76 27.08
CA PHE A 94 -6.32 11.72 27.82
C PHE A 94 -7.02 11.35 29.13
N ARG A 95 -6.97 10.06 29.47
CA ARG A 95 -7.46 9.51 30.73
C ARG A 95 -6.27 9.16 31.62
N ALA A 96 -6.18 9.77 32.79
CA ALA A 96 -5.11 9.51 33.75
C ALA A 96 -5.66 9.62 35.20
N ALA A 97 -4.96 9.00 36.15
CA ALA A 97 -5.27 9.16 37.56
C ALA A 97 -5.08 10.63 38.02
N PRO A 98 -5.77 11.10 39.08
CA PRO A 98 -5.54 12.43 39.65
C PRO A 98 -4.05 12.64 40.01
N GLY A 99 -3.44 13.72 39.52
CA GLY A 99 -2.00 13.99 39.66
C GLY A 99 -1.10 13.40 38.57
N ALA A 100 -1.62 12.54 37.68
CA ALA A 100 -0.89 12.03 36.52
C ALA A 100 -1.06 12.86 35.24
N CYS A 101 -1.93 13.89 35.21
CA CYS A 101 -2.13 14.71 34.00
C CYS A 101 -0.91 15.60 33.64
N ASP A 102 -0.05 15.93 34.60
CA ASP A 102 1.17 16.72 34.33
C ASP A 102 2.29 15.85 33.73
N ILE A 103 2.15 14.53 33.77
CA ILE A 103 3.06 13.57 33.12
C ILE A 103 3.03 13.76 31.59
N LEU A 104 1.91 14.21 31.02
CA LEU A 104 1.79 14.55 29.59
C LEU A 104 2.57 15.80 29.17
N GLU A 105 3.09 16.60 30.12
CA GLU A 105 3.98 17.72 29.82
C GLU A 105 5.46 17.29 29.73
N ALA A 106 5.75 16.03 30.11
CA ALA A 106 7.07 15.44 29.98
C ALA A 106 7.40 15.11 28.50
N PRO A 107 8.60 15.49 27.99
CA PRO A 107 8.98 15.23 26.60
C PRO A 107 8.87 13.78 26.14
N HIS A 108 9.21 12.82 27.01
CA HIS A 108 9.20 11.40 26.68
C HIS A 108 7.78 10.86 26.51
N GLU A 109 6.80 11.38 27.25
CA GLU A 109 5.39 10.97 27.12
C GLU A 109 4.73 11.55 25.87
N MET A 110 5.06 12.80 25.51
CA MET A 110 4.65 13.37 24.23
C MET A 110 5.21 12.57 23.04
N GLN A 111 6.49 12.17 23.11
CA GLN A 111 7.08 11.29 22.10
C GLN A 111 6.42 9.90 22.10
N ARG A 112 6.23 9.28 23.28
CA ARG A 112 5.56 7.98 23.45
C ARG A 112 4.16 8.00 22.84
N PHE A 113 3.38 9.06 23.05
CA PHE A 113 2.07 9.20 22.41
C PHE A 113 2.20 9.25 20.88
N VAL A 114 3.09 10.08 20.34
CA VAL A 114 3.21 10.26 18.88
C VAL A 114 3.72 8.98 18.20
N ASP A 115 4.77 8.36 18.74
CA ASP A 115 5.27 7.08 18.25
C ASP A 115 4.18 6.01 18.33
N GLY A 116 3.46 5.88 19.45
CA GLY A 116 2.34 4.94 19.57
C GLY A 116 1.20 5.20 18.57
N TYR A 117 0.84 6.48 18.35
CA TYR A 117 -0.21 6.87 17.41
C TYR A 117 0.17 6.55 15.96
N VAL A 118 1.43 6.79 15.58
CA VAL A 118 1.97 6.40 14.27
C VAL A 118 1.98 4.89 14.10
N GLY A 119 2.29 4.13 15.16
CA GLY A 119 2.23 2.66 15.14
C GLY A 119 0.81 2.13 14.92
N ALA A 120 -0.17 2.72 15.61
CA ALA A 120 -1.58 2.40 15.44
C ALA A 120 -2.11 2.78 14.03
N MET A 121 -1.69 3.92 13.50
CA MET A 121 -1.97 4.30 12.11
C MET A 121 -1.35 3.33 11.11
N TYR A 122 -0.09 2.93 11.28
CA TYR A 122 0.57 1.96 10.42
C TYR A 122 -0.15 0.61 10.40
N LEU A 123 -0.66 0.18 11.56
CA LEU A 123 -1.38 -1.09 11.70
C LEU A 123 -2.75 -1.10 11.01
N ARG A 124 -3.47 0.03 10.99
CA ARG A 124 -4.87 0.11 10.54
C ARG A 124 -5.08 0.81 9.20
N ASN A 125 -4.18 1.71 8.79
CA ASN A 125 -4.40 2.60 7.65
C ASN A 125 -3.44 2.27 6.49
N PRO A 126 -3.84 2.50 5.22
CA PRO A 126 -2.95 2.31 4.07
C PRO A 126 -1.65 3.14 4.17
N LEU A 127 -0.50 2.52 3.89
CA LEU A 127 0.83 3.15 4.06
C LEU A 127 0.98 4.50 3.34
N ASN A 128 0.35 4.67 2.17
CA ASN A 128 0.35 5.93 1.43
C ASN A 128 -0.38 7.05 2.20
N GLN A 129 -1.44 6.73 2.96
CA GLN A 129 -2.16 7.68 3.78
C GLN A 129 -1.32 8.11 5.00
N VAL A 130 -0.63 7.17 5.66
CA VAL A 130 0.25 7.49 6.79
C VAL A 130 1.44 8.33 6.33
N GLN A 131 2.10 7.96 5.23
CA GLN A 131 3.21 8.73 4.64
C GLN A 131 2.77 10.15 4.20
N HIS A 132 1.58 10.29 3.60
CA HIS A 132 1.02 11.57 3.19
C HIS A 132 0.79 12.47 4.40
N TRP A 133 0.12 11.96 5.43
CA TRP A 133 -0.13 12.72 6.66
C TRP A 133 1.16 13.12 7.38
N ILE A 134 2.14 12.22 7.51
CA ILE A 134 3.47 12.54 8.07
C ILE A 134 4.13 13.65 7.25
N SER A 135 4.05 13.60 5.92
CA SER A 135 4.60 14.66 5.06
C SER A 135 3.95 16.03 5.31
N SER A 136 2.61 16.06 5.42
CA SER A 136 1.84 17.27 5.76
C SER A 136 2.02 17.75 7.21
N LEU A 137 2.47 16.88 8.12
CA LEU A 137 2.77 17.24 9.51
C LEU A 137 4.06 18.06 9.63
N ILE A 138 5.04 17.78 8.77
CA ILE A 138 6.37 18.43 8.76
C ILE A 138 6.32 19.72 7.94
N GLU A 139 5.80 19.63 6.70
CA GLU A 139 5.72 20.73 5.75
C GLU A 139 4.28 20.87 5.22
N PRO A 140 3.37 21.51 5.98
CA PRO A 140 1.97 21.68 5.56
C PRO A 140 1.81 22.51 4.29
N ASP A 141 2.78 23.40 4.01
CA ASP A 141 2.82 24.26 2.82
C ASP A 141 3.63 23.66 1.65
N ALA A 142 4.18 22.44 1.79
CA ALA A 142 4.91 21.80 0.69
C ALA A 142 3.98 21.50 -0.49
N PRO A 143 4.37 21.82 -1.74
CA PRO A 143 3.67 21.33 -2.91
C PRO A 143 3.60 19.81 -2.85
N GLN A 144 2.37 19.28 -2.79
CA GLN A 144 2.12 17.84 -2.88
C GLN A 144 2.87 17.33 -4.12
N PRO A 145 3.61 16.20 -4.04
CA PRO A 145 4.17 15.58 -5.23
C PRO A 145 3.03 15.40 -6.23
N LEU A 146 3.12 16.06 -7.38
CA LEU A 146 2.10 15.98 -8.42
C LEU A 146 1.85 14.50 -8.66
N GLU A 147 0.61 14.05 -8.44
CA GLU A 147 0.22 12.70 -8.80
C GLU A 147 0.64 12.49 -10.26
N PRO A 148 1.24 11.33 -10.62
CA PRO A 148 1.58 11.05 -12.00
C PRO A 148 0.31 11.30 -12.82
N PRO A 149 0.37 12.13 -13.87
CA PRO A 149 -0.83 12.65 -14.52
C PRO A 149 -1.73 11.48 -14.88
N PRO A 150 -3.06 11.59 -14.66
CA PRO A 150 -3.99 10.50 -14.92
C PRO A 150 -3.73 9.99 -16.34
N PRO A 151 -3.67 8.66 -16.54
CA PRO A 151 -3.24 8.08 -17.80
C PRO A 151 -4.06 8.72 -18.92
N VAL A 152 -3.35 9.46 -19.79
CA VAL A 152 -3.99 10.33 -20.78
C VAL A 152 -4.99 9.47 -21.54
N PRO A 153 -6.31 9.79 -21.52
CA PRO A 153 -7.28 8.99 -22.25
C PRO A 153 -6.79 8.93 -23.70
N PRO A 154 -6.75 7.74 -24.32
CA PRO A 154 -6.13 7.58 -25.63
C PRO A 154 -6.72 8.61 -26.59
N GLY A 155 -5.85 9.52 -27.05
CA GLY A 155 -6.25 10.63 -27.89
C GLY A 155 -7.01 10.13 -29.12
N GLY A 156 -7.89 10.99 -29.66
CA GLY A 156 -8.73 10.66 -30.80
C GLY A 156 -7.95 10.03 -31.97
N PRO A 157 -8.64 9.28 -32.85
CA PRO A 157 -8.02 8.37 -33.81
C PRO A 157 -6.87 9.05 -34.56
N PRO A 158 -5.67 8.43 -34.61
CA PRO A 158 -4.52 9.04 -35.22
C PRO A 158 -4.81 9.32 -36.70
N MET A 159 -4.51 10.55 -37.13
CA MET A 159 -4.53 10.92 -38.55
C MET A 159 -3.64 9.93 -39.32
N GLN A 160 -4.28 9.10 -40.12
CA GLN A 160 -3.60 8.06 -40.89
C GLN A 160 -2.83 8.72 -42.04
N TYR A 161 -1.53 8.95 -41.84
CA TYR A 161 -0.60 9.16 -42.96
C TYR A 161 -0.55 7.86 -43.76
N ALA A 162 -1.41 7.77 -44.78
CA ALA A 162 -1.55 6.59 -45.62
C ALA A 162 -0.29 6.35 -46.47
N LEU A 163 0.61 5.50 -45.98
CA LEU A 163 1.67 4.93 -46.78
C LEU A 163 1.09 3.83 -47.70
N PRO A 164 1.49 3.74 -48.99
CA PRO A 164 0.98 2.71 -49.89
C PRO A 164 1.46 1.32 -49.45
N ALA A 165 0.52 0.40 -49.23
CA ALA A 165 0.83 -0.96 -48.77
C ALA A 165 1.40 -1.85 -49.90
N PRO A 166 2.52 -2.57 -49.70
CA PRO A 166 2.91 -3.69 -50.54
C PRO A 166 2.00 -4.89 -50.24
N ARG A 167 1.47 -5.54 -51.29
CA ARG A 167 0.64 -6.75 -51.15
C ARG A 167 1.51 -8.00 -51.09
N ILE A 168 1.45 -8.78 -50.01
CA ILE A 168 1.91 -10.18 -49.98
C ILE A 168 0.87 -11.01 -49.20
N ALA A 169 0.58 -12.23 -49.69
CA ALA A 169 -0.48 -13.10 -49.19
C ALA A 169 -0.05 -13.99 -48.00
N ALA A 170 -1.04 -14.43 -47.21
CA ALA A 170 -0.95 -15.54 -46.24
C ALA A 170 -1.19 -16.90 -46.95
N PRO A 171 -1.17 -18.10 -46.30
CA PRO A 171 -0.96 -18.49 -44.88
C PRO A 171 0.28 -19.46 -44.77
N PRO A 172 0.41 -20.50 -43.90
CA PRO A 172 -0.36 -20.98 -42.73
C PRO A 172 0.45 -21.45 -41.47
N VAL A 173 -0.32 -21.84 -40.42
CA VAL A 173 -0.07 -22.71 -39.23
C VAL A 173 1.26 -22.71 -38.42
N PRO A 174 1.21 -22.67 -37.06
CA PRO A 174 2.38 -22.76 -36.17
C PRO A 174 2.46 -24.03 -35.27
N ALA A 175 3.52 -24.07 -34.44
CA ALA A 175 3.84 -24.95 -33.29
C ALA A 175 4.66 -26.22 -33.59
N PRO A 176 5.40 -26.83 -32.62
CA PRO A 176 5.45 -26.53 -31.18
C PRO A 176 6.87 -26.54 -30.50
N TYR A 177 7.12 -25.69 -29.49
CA TYR A 177 8.02 -26.08 -28.39
C TYR A 177 7.83 -25.29 -27.08
N ASN A 178 7.88 -26.04 -25.97
CA ASN A 178 7.88 -25.57 -24.58
C ASN A 178 9.17 -24.81 -24.20
N ALA A 179 9.07 -23.94 -23.19
CA ALA A 179 10.06 -23.88 -22.13
C ALA A 179 9.41 -23.44 -20.80
N MET A 180 9.75 -24.14 -19.72
CA MET A 180 9.20 -23.96 -18.38
C MET A 180 10.16 -23.12 -17.53
N VAL A 181 9.64 -22.17 -16.73
CA VAL A 181 10.42 -21.55 -15.64
C VAL A 181 9.54 -21.35 -14.39
N PRO A 182 10.02 -21.74 -13.20
CA PRO A 182 9.27 -21.61 -11.95
C PRO A 182 9.55 -20.27 -11.25
N GLN A 183 8.60 -19.79 -10.43
CA GLN A 183 8.90 -19.20 -9.10
C GLN A 183 7.64 -18.81 -8.30
N SER A 184 7.50 -19.51 -7.16
CA SER A 184 7.22 -19.07 -5.79
C SER A 184 6.04 -18.12 -5.44
N PRO A 185 5.45 -18.27 -4.23
CA PRO A 185 4.19 -17.63 -3.85
C PRO A 185 4.39 -16.32 -3.07
N SER A 186 3.41 -15.42 -3.16
CA SER A 186 3.24 -14.31 -2.21
C SER A 186 1.84 -14.41 -1.62
N ALA A 187 1.73 -14.32 -0.29
CA ALA A 187 0.53 -14.67 0.45
C ALA A 187 -0.30 -13.43 0.82
N LEU A 188 -1.40 -13.27 0.10
CA LEU A 188 -2.64 -12.69 0.61
C LEU A 188 -3.65 -13.86 0.63
N PRO A 189 -4.78 -13.79 1.37
CA PRO A 189 -5.93 -14.68 1.13
C PRO A 189 -6.67 -14.30 -0.18
N ALA A 190 -5.92 -13.89 -1.19
CA ALA A 190 -6.40 -13.79 -2.56
C ALA A 190 -6.89 -15.18 -3.00
N ILE A 191 -7.88 -15.19 -3.89
CA ILE A 191 -8.27 -16.40 -4.61
C ILE A 191 -7.09 -16.77 -5.52
N THR A 192 -6.16 -17.56 -5.00
CA THR A 192 -4.92 -17.92 -5.68
C THR A 192 -5.21 -18.85 -6.85
N LEU A 193 -4.32 -18.85 -7.85
CA LEU A 193 -4.37 -19.80 -8.96
C LEU A 193 -4.55 -21.25 -8.48
N GLN A 194 -3.94 -21.63 -7.37
CA GLN A 194 -4.09 -22.94 -6.76
C GLN A 194 -5.54 -23.21 -6.30
N LYS A 195 -6.18 -22.28 -5.61
CA LYS A 195 -7.58 -22.43 -5.16
C LYS A 195 -8.57 -22.45 -6.34
N ILE A 196 -8.28 -21.70 -7.42
CA ILE A 196 -9.06 -21.73 -8.67
C ILE A 196 -8.96 -23.11 -9.35
N HIS A 197 -7.75 -23.68 -9.44
CA HIS A 197 -7.53 -25.00 -10.03
C HIS A 197 -8.14 -26.14 -9.19
N GLU A 198 -8.07 -26.05 -7.86
CA GLU A 198 -8.72 -27.01 -6.96
C GLU A 198 -10.25 -26.96 -7.13
N THR A 199 -10.83 -25.76 -7.25
CA THR A 199 -12.26 -25.57 -7.50
C THR A 199 -12.66 -26.13 -8.87
N ALA A 200 -11.89 -25.86 -9.93
CA ALA A 200 -12.12 -26.42 -11.26
C ALA A 200 -12.16 -27.96 -11.24
N THR A 201 -11.18 -28.58 -10.57
CA THR A 201 -11.11 -30.04 -10.41
C THR A 201 -12.33 -30.59 -9.66
N LYS A 202 -12.77 -29.94 -8.58
CA LYS A 202 -13.97 -30.33 -7.83
C LYS A 202 -15.26 -30.21 -8.65
N HIS A 203 -15.35 -29.23 -9.55
CA HIS A 203 -16.47 -29.08 -10.48
C HIS A 203 -16.36 -29.95 -11.74
N GLY A 204 -15.35 -30.85 -11.84
CA GLY A 204 -15.15 -31.71 -13.01
C GLY A 204 -14.79 -30.94 -14.29
N THR A 205 -14.26 -29.73 -14.13
CA THR A 205 -14.13 -28.69 -15.15
C THR A 205 -12.65 -28.43 -15.44
N SER A 206 -12.23 -28.33 -16.70
CA SER A 206 -10.81 -28.11 -17.04
C SER A 206 -10.51 -26.65 -17.38
N ILE A 207 -9.56 -26.04 -16.66
CA ILE A 207 -9.10 -24.66 -16.89
C ILE A 207 -7.74 -24.63 -17.62
N SER A 208 -7.72 -23.97 -18.77
CA SER A 208 -6.54 -23.74 -19.62
C SER A 208 -6.27 -22.24 -19.76
N TYR A 209 -5.05 -21.87 -20.14
CA TYR A 209 -4.63 -20.47 -20.28
C TYR A 209 -3.83 -20.29 -21.57
N ASP A 210 -4.36 -19.47 -22.46
CA ASP A 210 -3.68 -19.08 -23.69
C ASP A 210 -2.95 -17.75 -23.45
N ALA A 211 -1.62 -17.75 -23.50
CA ALA A 211 -0.79 -16.61 -23.13
C ALA A 211 -0.06 -16.03 -24.35
N GLN A 212 -0.50 -14.85 -24.79
CA GLN A 212 0.03 -14.14 -25.95
C GLN A 212 0.87 -12.94 -25.51
N HIS A 213 2.13 -12.89 -25.91
CA HIS A 213 2.94 -11.68 -25.81
C HIS A 213 2.46 -10.67 -26.86
N MET A 214 1.93 -9.53 -26.42
CA MET A 214 1.38 -8.49 -27.29
C MET A 214 2.43 -7.46 -27.74
N GLY A 215 3.68 -7.59 -27.27
CA GLY A 215 4.74 -6.62 -27.51
C GLY A 215 4.78 -5.52 -26.46
N GLY A 216 5.76 -4.63 -26.58
CA GLY A 216 5.98 -3.51 -25.66
C GLY A 216 7.42 -3.01 -25.75
N PRO A 217 7.76 -1.85 -25.17
CA PRO A 217 9.15 -1.44 -25.00
C PRO A 217 9.95 -2.51 -24.25
N ALA A 218 11.26 -2.60 -24.48
CA ALA A 218 12.11 -3.61 -23.83
C ALA A 218 12.10 -3.54 -22.27
N HIS A 219 11.67 -2.41 -21.71
CA HIS A 219 11.49 -2.17 -20.27
C HIS A 219 10.05 -2.34 -19.77
N ALA A 220 9.08 -2.63 -20.66
CA ALA A 220 7.65 -2.76 -20.33
C ALA A 220 6.93 -3.72 -21.31
N PRO A 221 7.21 -5.05 -21.26
CA PRO A 221 6.55 -6.03 -22.13
C PRO A 221 5.09 -6.25 -21.72
N VAL A 222 4.17 -6.30 -22.69
CA VAL A 222 2.74 -6.52 -22.42
C VAL A 222 2.34 -7.96 -22.74
N TRP A 223 1.74 -8.62 -21.75
CA TRP A 223 1.24 -9.99 -21.84
C TRP A 223 -0.27 -10.01 -21.75
N ARG A 224 -0.95 -10.61 -22.73
CA ARG A 224 -2.38 -10.94 -22.64
C ARG A 224 -2.53 -12.42 -22.34
N VAL A 225 -3.40 -12.78 -21.41
CA VAL A 225 -3.75 -14.17 -21.10
C VAL A 225 -5.25 -14.34 -21.15
N VAL A 226 -5.72 -15.36 -21.86
CA VAL A 226 -7.12 -15.77 -21.93
C VAL A 226 -7.29 -17.07 -21.14
N ALA A 227 -8.07 -17.04 -20.07
CA ALA A 227 -8.47 -18.22 -19.32
C ALA A 227 -9.68 -18.88 -19.99
N LYS A 228 -9.51 -20.13 -20.42
CA LYS A 228 -10.52 -20.95 -21.07
C LYS A 228 -10.96 -22.06 -20.12
N ILE A 229 -12.26 -22.26 -19.98
CA ILE A 229 -12.83 -23.29 -19.11
C ILE A 229 -13.74 -24.18 -19.96
N ASP A 230 -13.38 -25.46 -20.07
CA ASP A 230 -13.95 -26.44 -21.03
C ASP A 230 -13.94 -25.95 -22.49
N GLY A 231 -12.87 -25.24 -22.87
CA GLY A 231 -12.70 -24.68 -24.21
C GLY A 231 -13.47 -23.38 -24.48
N VAL A 232 -14.29 -22.90 -23.54
CA VAL A 232 -14.98 -21.61 -23.63
C VAL A 232 -14.12 -20.51 -23.02
N ASP A 233 -13.94 -19.41 -23.74
CA ASP A 233 -13.20 -18.23 -23.26
C ASP A 233 -13.99 -17.55 -22.13
N CYS A 234 -13.52 -17.68 -20.89
CA CYS A 234 -14.26 -17.28 -19.68
C CYS A 234 -13.68 -16.01 -19.00
N GLY A 235 -12.53 -15.52 -19.45
CA GLY A 235 -11.98 -14.25 -19.01
C GLY A 235 -10.62 -13.98 -19.63
N ASP A 236 -10.32 -12.73 -19.97
CA ASP A 236 -9.00 -12.31 -20.42
C ASP A 236 -8.44 -11.16 -19.57
N ALA A 237 -7.12 -11.09 -19.47
CA ALA A 237 -6.44 -9.99 -18.81
C ALA A 237 -5.10 -9.67 -19.48
N THR A 238 -4.72 -8.41 -19.39
CA THR A 238 -3.49 -7.86 -19.95
C THR A 238 -2.67 -7.24 -18.83
N ALA A 239 -1.40 -7.60 -18.71
CA ALA A 239 -0.52 -7.16 -17.61
C ALA A 239 0.96 -7.08 -18.05
N PRO A 240 1.83 -6.37 -17.31
CA PRO A 240 3.26 -6.28 -17.62
C PRO A 240 4.05 -7.59 -17.37
N SER A 241 3.39 -8.66 -16.90
CA SER A 241 3.99 -9.99 -16.79
C SER A 241 2.96 -11.09 -17.04
N GLN A 242 3.42 -12.22 -17.58
CA GLN A 242 2.58 -13.39 -17.85
C GLN A 242 1.92 -13.94 -16.57
N LYS A 243 2.61 -13.87 -15.42
CA LYS A 243 2.08 -14.32 -14.11
C LYS A 243 0.91 -13.44 -13.64
N ALA A 244 1.06 -12.12 -13.71
CA ALA A 244 0.00 -11.18 -13.35
C ALA A 244 -1.22 -11.28 -14.29
N ALA A 245 -0.97 -11.39 -15.61
CA ALA A 245 -2.04 -11.58 -16.59
C ALA A 245 -2.78 -12.90 -16.37
N LYS A 246 -2.07 -13.99 -16.06
CA LYS A 246 -2.68 -15.29 -15.76
C LYS A 246 -3.53 -15.26 -14.50
N GLU A 247 -3.04 -14.65 -13.42
CA GLU A 247 -3.79 -14.54 -12.17
C GLU A 247 -5.09 -13.75 -12.35
N GLU A 248 -5.01 -12.62 -13.06
CA GLU A 248 -6.18 -11.76 -13.28
C GLU A 248 -7.19 -12.37 -14.27
N ALA A 249 -6.72 -13.09 -15.30
CA ALA A 249 -7.59 -13.86 -16.19
C ALA A 249 -8.29 -15.02 -15.45
N ALA A 250 -7.58 -15.71 -14.55
CA ALA A 250 -8.14 -16.77 -13.72
C ALA A 250 -9.24 -16.25 -12.78
N ARG A 251 -9.02 -15.11 -12.12
CA ARG A 251 -10.02 -14.45 -11.25
C ARG A 251 -11.28 -14.09 -12.03
N LYS A 252 -11.12 -13.49 -13.23
CA LYS A 252 -12.26 -13.19 -14.12
C LYS A 252 -13.04 -14.45 -14.49
N ALA A 253 -12.35 -15.54 -14.84
CA ALA A 253 -12.99 -16.81 -15.17
C ALA A 253 -13.69 -17.49 -13.98
N PHE A 254 -13.13 -17.36 -12.76
CA PHE A 254 -13.76 -17.81 -11.51
C PHE A 254 -15.08 -17.07 -11.24
N VAL A 255 -15.08 -15.74 -11.39
CA VAL A 255 -16.28 -14.90 -11.27
C VAL A 255 -17.29 -15.21 -12.38
N PHE A 256 -16.85 -15.39 -13.63
CA PHE A 256 -17.70 -15.72 -14.76
C PHE A 256 -18.43 -17.06 -14.61
N LYS A 257 -17.76 -18.08 -14.04
CA LYS A 257 -18.39 -19.37 -13.72
C LYS A 257 -19.24 -19.34 -12.43
N GLY A 258 -19.33 -18.19 -11.76
CA GLY A 258 -20.12 -18.02 -10.54
C GLY A 258 -19.63 -18.85 -9.36
N TRP A 259 -18.38 -19.32 -9.39
CA TRP A 259 -17.79 -20.10 -8.31
C TRP A 259 -17.64 -19.22 -7.06
N ARG A 260 -17.87 -19.82 -5.89
CA ARG A 260 -17.74 -19.16 -4.58
C ARG A 260 -16.68 -19.88 -3.75
N VAL A 261 -16.10 -19.13 -2.82
CA VAL A 261 -14.94 -19.51 -1.98
C VAL A 261 -15.37 -20.33 -0.76
#